data_AF-A0A2H3DIE1-F1
#
_entry.id   AF-A0A2H3DIE1-F1
#
_cell.length_a   1.000
_cell.length_b   1.000
_cell.length_c   1.000
_cell.angle_alpha   90.00
_cell.angle_beta   90.00
_cell.angle_gamma   90.00
#
_symmetry.space_group_name_H-M   'P 1'
#
loop_
_entity.id
_entity.type
_entity.pdbx_description
1 polymer ?
#
loop_
_entity_poly.entity_id
_entity_poly.type
_entity_poly.pdbx_seq_one_letter_code
_entity_poly.pdbx_strand_id
1 'polypeptide(L)'
;LFLAGIIPGPQEPSLDSSNSYFTPIVDYFEKLWWSGIRYTKTWKHPFGRLVRTALIAVICDIPAARKIGGFSSCNHRRFCNICWCRKHLKRDQSLNCHGGDNRSGQGGGYDSEGDNRRLFNKSGIRWSPLYLLPYFDLSCMIIIDSMHNLFLGLLKEHFRRILGFCVKTKRDKAMSGAVNIDIPDDTHIPLEDKHIKSVKSIKRLLEQLLAERETQKESVVGKTLNVGSVVNMEEMQIVWKDLENIVKPSWLTSVPTRVGGSEGHGKLKADQWRTLGLTYMPISLIRLWAESTEAPERRALLELTMNLVTAIIIATSYETSQENSEAYTHYMIQYRSGLRKLFPDYHCHPNHHMALHIGEYLCMYGPVQGWWTFPFKRAIGMLERISTNYKAGEL
;
A
#
# COMPACT_ATOMS: atom_id res chain seq x y z
N LEU A 1 15.33 0.04 -20.75
CA LEU A 1 15.42 -0.71 -19.47
C LEU A 1 16.69 -1.55 -19.54
N PHE A 2 17.57 -1.46 -18.55
CA PHE A 2 18.79 -2.26 -18.46
C PHE A 2 18.67 -3.21 -17.26
N LEU A 3 18.91 -4.50 -17.46
CA LEU A 3 18.89 -5.49 -16.38
C LEU A 3 20.31 -5.63 -15.82
N ALA A 4 20.54 -5.09 -14.62
CA ALA A 4 21.86 -5.12 -13.99
C ALA A 4 22.18 -6.44 -13.27
N GLY A 5 21.17 -7.20 -12.86
CA GLY A 5 21.36 -8.47 -12.16
C GLY A 5 20.04 -9.15 -11.82
N ILE A 6 20.12 -10.45 -11.53
CA ILE A 6 19.03 -11.27 -11.04
C ILE A 6 19.50 -11.89 -9.72
N ILE A 7 18.74 -11.66 -8.65
CA ILE A 7 18.99 -12.33 -7.38
C ILE A 7 18.36 -13.72 -7.48
N PRO A 8 19.13 -14.80 -7.30
CA PRO A 8 18.60 -16.15 -7.42
C PRO A 8 17.58 -16.46 -6.31
N GLY A 9 16.52 -17.19 -6.67
CA GLY A 9 15.57 -17.78 -5.72
C GLY A 9 16.12 -19.08 -5.09
N PRO A 10 15.28 -19.86 -4.39
CA PRO A 10 13.82 -19.74 -4.28
C PRO A 10 13.35 -18.80 -3.16
N GLN A 11 14.23 -18.48 -2.20
CA GLN A 11 13.90 -17.63 -1.07
C GLN A 11 14.51 -16.25 -1.26
N GLU A 12 13.78 -15.23 -0.83
CA GLU A 12 14.30 -13.87 -0.83
C GLU A 12 15.51 -13.79 0.12
N PRO A 13 16.65 -13.20 -0.30
CA PRO A 13 17.82 -13.13 0.55
C PRO A 13 17.53 -12.42 1.85
N SER A 14 18.29 -12.79 2.88
CA SER A 14 18.34 -12.02 4.11
C SER A 14 18.81 -10.60 3.81
N LEU A 15 18.52 -9.68 4.73
CA LEU A 15 18.91 -8.27 4.60
C LEU A 15 20.41 -8.08 4.43
N ASP A 16 21.21 -8.78 5.23
CA ASP A 16 22.67 -8.66 5.21
C ASP A 16 23.26 -9.25 3.92
N SER A 17 22.69 -10.35 3.43
CA SER A 17 23.05 -10.92 2.13
C SER A 17 22.62 -10.04 0.95
N SER A 18 21.50 -9.32 1.07
CA SER A 18 21.01 -8.41 0.01
C SER A 18 22.00 -7.29 -0.27
N ASN A 19 22.62 -6.73 0.78
CA ASN A 19 23.60 -5.66 0.66
C ASN A 19 24.80 -6.06 -0.22
N SER A 20 25.24 -7.32 -0.12
CA SER A 20 26.36 -7.86 -0.92
C SER A 20 26.10 -7.80 -2.43
N TYR A 21 24.84 -7.88 -2.86
CA TYR A 21 24.47 -7.74 -4.28
C TYR A 21 24.50 -6.28 -4.76
N PHE A 22 24.28 -5.31 -3.86
CA PHE A 22 24.24 -3.90 -4.20
C PHE A 22 25.60 -3.21 -4.13
N THR A 23 26.53 -3.69 -3.29
CA THR A 23 27.86 -3.10 -3.13
C THR A 23 28.59 -2.90 -4.46
N PRO A 24 28.70 -3.89 -5.37
CA PRO A 24 29.39 -3.69 -6.64
C PRO A 24 28.75 -2.60 -7.50
N ILE A 25 27.41 -2.52 -7.50
CA ILE A 25 26.66 -1.50 -8.26
C ILE A 25 26.98 -0.11 -7.70
N VAL A 26 26.96 0.03 -6.37
CA VAL A 26 27.28 1.27 -5.68
C VAL A 26 28.71 1.72 -5.96
N ASP A 27 29.68 0.81 -5.90
CA ASP A 27 31.09 1.10 -6.19
C ASP A 27 31.29 1.63 -7.62
N TYR A 28 30.52 1.11 -8.59
CA TYR A 28 30.53 1.65 -9.95
C TYR A 28 29.97 3.09 -9.97
N PHE A 29 28.84 3.35 -9.31
CA PHE A 29 28.24 4.70 -9.30
C PHE A 29 29.09 5.73 -8.56
N GLU A 30 29.82 5.34 -7.52
CA GLU A 30 30.76 6.20 -6.80
C GLU A 30 31.92 6.64 -7.71
N LYS A 31 32.55 5.69 -8.42
CA LYS A 31 33.61 5.97 -9.38
C LYS A 31 33.12 6.82 -10.57
N LEU A 32 31.92 6.53 -11.07
CA LEU A 32 31.30 7.25 -12.18
C LEU A 32 30.91 8.69 -11.83
N TRP A 33 30.69 8.98 -10.56
CA TRP A 33 30.39 10.32 -10.07
C TRP A 33 31.64 11.21 -10.05
N TRP A 34 32.74 10.73 -9.47
CA TRP A 34 33.99 11.51 -9.36
C TRP A 34 34.75 11.58 -10.68
N SER A 35 35.10 10.42 -11.23
CA SER A 35 36.00 10.31 -12.38
C SER A 35 35.22 10.29 -13.70
N GLY A 36 34.04 9.68 -13.72
CA GLY A 36 33.29 9.42 -14.95
C GLY A 36 34.00 8.46 -15.90
N ILE A 37 33.45 8.30 -17.11
CA ILE A 37 34.05 7.54 -18.21
C ILE A 37 34.25 8.47 -19.40
N ARG A 38 35.49 8.54 -19.92
CA ARG A 38 35.78 9.25 -21.15
C ARG A 38 35.61 8.32 -22.35
N TYR A 39 34.58 8.57 -23.15
CA TYR A 39 34.43 7.93 -24.45
C TYR A 39 35.32 8.64 -25.46
N THR A 40 36.15 7.90 -26.19
CA THR A 40 37.10 8.45 -27.18
C THR A 40 36.40 9.00 -28.42
N LYS A 41 35.28 8.38 -28.82
CA LYS A 41 34.45 8.80 -29.95
C LYS A 41 33.02 8.31 -29.77
N THR A 42 32.05 9.14 -30.10
CA THR A 42 30.63 8.74 -30.25
C THR A 42 30.10 9.32 -31.56
N TRP A 43 28.96 8.82 -32.03
CA TRP A 43 28.36 9.30 -33.28
C TRP A 43 28.19 10.82 -33.32
N LYS A 44 27.68 11.43 -32.24
CA LYS A 44 27.47 12.89 -32.13
C LYS A 44 28.71 13.65 -31.67
N HIS A 45 29.73 12.97 -31.13
CA HIS A 45 30.95 13.59 -30.60
C HIS A 45 32.19 12.88 -31.13
N PRO A 46 32.69 13.28 -32.32
CA PRO A 46 33.83 12.64 -32.97
C PRO A 46 35.14 12.73 -32.17
N PHE A 47 35.28 13.75 -31.32
CA PHE A 47 36.42 13.96 -30.40
C PHE A 47 36.20 13.38 -29.00
N GLY A 48 35.13 12.59 -28.84
CA GLY A 48 34.79 11.97 -27.57
C GLY A 48 34.04 12.88 -26.62
N ARG A 49 33.72 12.34 -25.44
CA ARG A 49 33.01 13.04 -24.36
C ARG A 49 33.25 12.35 -23.03
N LEU A 50 33.43 13.14 -21.97
CA LEU A 50 33.38 12.65 -20.60
C LEU A 50 31.92 12.52 -20.17
N VAL A 51 31.54 11.34 -19.70
CA VAL A 51 30.20 11.05 -19.18
C VAL A 51 30.33 10.71 -17.71
N ARG A 52 29.56 11.40 -16.88
CA ARG A 52 29.37 11.07 -15.46
C ARG A 52 27.98 10.50 -15.27
N THR A 53 27.86 9.61 -14.30
CA THR A 53 26.59 8.93 -14.01
C THR A 53 26.29 9.06 -12.52
N ALA A 54 25.04 9.38 -12.20
CA ALA A 54 24.55 9.43 -10.83
C ALA A 54 23.30 8.56 -10.69
N LEU A 55 23.17 7.88 -9.55
CA LEU A 55 21.90 7.27 -9.15
C LEU A 55 20.97 8.36 -8.61
N ILE A 56 19.89 8.66 -9.32
CA ILE A 56 18.98 9.76 -8.92
C ILE A 56 17.79 9.30 -8.07
N ALA A 57 17.39 8.02 -8.20
CA ALA A 57 16.21 7.51 -7.54
C ALA A 57 16.23 5.97 -7.46
N VAL A 58 15.73 5.44 -6.35
CA VAL A 58 15.39 4.02 -6.16
C VAL A 58 13.88 3.89 -6.10
N ILE A 59 13.31 3.19 -7.07
CA ILE A 59 11.87 3.00 -7.23
C ILE A 59 11.54 1.53 -6.95
N CYS A 60 10.83 1.27 -5.85
CA CYS A 60 10.42 -0.07 -5.47
C CYS A 60 9.22 -0.02 -4.49
N ASP A 61 8.66 -1.18 -4.18
CA ASP A 61 7.62 -1.24 -3.15
C ASP A 61 8.20 -1.00 -1.75
N ILE A 62 7.33 -0.67 -0.78
CA ILE A 62 7.75 -0.31 0.58
C ILE A 62 8.60 -1.40 1.25
N PRO A 63 8.28 -2.71 1.13
CA PRO A 63 9.16 -3.77 1.64
C PRO A 63 10.58 -3.71 1.05
N ALA A 64 10.73 -3.65 -0.28
CA ALA A 64 12.04 -3.57 -0.93
C ALA A 64 12.79 -2.28 -0.56
N ALA A 65 12.09 -1.14 -0.53
CA ALA A 65 12.65 0.17 -0.15
C ALA A 65 13.29 0.14 1.23
N ARG A 66 12.67 -0.56 2.18
CA ARG A 66 13.19 -0.72 3.55
C ARG A 66 14.39 -1.65 3.63
N LYS A 67 14.47 -2.63 2.74
CA LYS A 67 15.63 -3.52 2.68
C LYS A 67 16.83 -2.78 2.11
N ILE A 68 16.65 -2.20 0.93
CA ILE A 68 17.69 -1.47 0.20
C ILE A 68 18.16 -0.25 0.99
N GLY A 69 17.22 0.53 1.55
CA GLY A 69 17.54 1.75 2.29
C GLY A 69 17.95 1.56 3.74
N GLY A 70 18.03 0.31 4.23
CA GLY A 70 18.35 0.07 5.63
C GLY A 70 17.30 0.61 6.61
N PHE A 71 16.03 0.75 6.20
CA PHE A 71 14.97 1.26 7.06
C PHE A 71 14.22 0.14 7.80
N SER A 72 13.69 0.49 8.96
CA SER A 72 12.88 -0.42 9.77
C SER A 72 11.50 -0.74 9.14
N SER A 73 10.89 -1.82 9.62
CA SER A 73 9.59 -2.28 9.13
C SER A 73 8.44 -1.34 9.52
N CYS A 74 7.26 -1.56 8.93
CA CYS A 74 6.04 -0.83 9.25
C CYS A 74 5.58 -0.96 10.71
N ASN A 75 6.10 -1.98 11.42
CA ASN A 75 5.74 -2.23 12.80
C ASN A 75 6.67 -1.54 13.79
N HIS A 76 7.79 -1.01 13.33
CA HIS A 76 8.72 -0.31 14.18
C HIS A 76 8.17 1.05 14.65
N ARG A 77 8.67 1.55 15.78
CA ARG A 77 8.26 2.85 16.34
C ARG A 77 8.49 3.98 15.33
N ARG A 78 9.57 3.90 14.55
CA ARG A 78 9.98 4.88 13.51
C ARG A 78 9.85 4.25 12.13
N PHE A 79 8.64 4.22 11.58
CA PHE A 79 8.34 3.45 10.36
C PHE A 79 8.55 4.22 9.05
N CYS A 80 8.64 5.55 9.12
CA CYS A 80 8.83 6.44 7.97
C CYS A 80 10.33 6.66 7.71
N ASN A 81 10.73 6.58 6.44
CA ASN A 81 12.10 6.88 6.01
C ASN A 81 12.35 8.39 5.81
N ILE A 82 11.30 9.18 5.63
CA ILE A 82 11.40 10.60 5.29
C ILE A 82 11.43 11.46 6.55
N CYS A 83 10.45 11.26 7.44
CA CYS A 83 10.26 12.06 8.64
C CYS A 83 10.31 11.24 9.94
N TRP A 84 10.39 11.93 11.07
CA TRP A 84 10.43 11.32 12.39
C TRP A 84 9.06 10.89 12.95
N CYS A 85 8.04 10.66 12.12
CA CYS A 85 6.74 10.21 12.62
C CYS A 85 6.85 8.88 13.39
N ARG A 86 6.15 8.76 14.53
CA ARG A 86 6.06 7.52 15.32
C ARG A 86 4.71 6.85 15.12
N LYS A 87 4.71 5.51 15.07
CA LYS A 87 3.50 4.67 14.87
C LYS A 87 2.37 4.95 15.88
N HIS A 88 2.72 5.40 17.09
CA HIS A 88 1.78 5.70 18.19
C HIS A 88 1.70 7.19 18.55
N LEU A 89 2.10 8.11 17.67
CA LEU A 89 1.79 9.53 17.91
C LEU A 89 0.27 9.68 18.01
N LYS A 90 -0.19 10.49 18.98
CA LYS A 90 -1.60 10.89 19.08
C LYS A 90 -2.05 11.38 17.70
N ARG A 91 -3.25 10.96 17.25
CA ARG A 91 -3.75 11.13 15.87
C ARG A 91 -3.50 12.53 15.27
N ASP A 92 -3.57 13.59 16.08
CA ASP A 92 -3.30 14.98 15.66
C ASP A 92 -1.87 15.23 15.16
N GLN A 93 -0.85 14.66 15.80
CA GLN A 93 0.54 14.96 15.46
C GLN A 93 1.01 14.26 14.16
N SER A 94 0.26 13.26 13.70
CA SER A 94 0.59 12.52 12.45
C SER A 94 0.29 13.30 11.18
N LEU A 95 -0.58 14.32 11.26
CA LEU A 95 -0.95 15.21 10.16
C LEU A 95 0.10 16.32 9.95
N ASN A 96 0.77 16.74 11.03
CA ASN A 96 1.80 17.79 11.03
C ASN A 96 3.21 17.24 10.74
N CYS A 97 3.30 16.04 10.15
CA CYS A 97 4.59 15.46 9.78
C CYS A 97 5.10 15.95 8.42
N HIS A 98 4.32 16.78 7.72
CA HIS A 98 4.74 17.50 6.51
C HIS A 98 5.59 18.69 6.87
N GLY A 99 6.78 18.78 6.26
CA GLY A 99 7.74 19.86 6.50
C GLY A 99 8.51 19.78 7.84
N GLY A 100 8.47 18.64 8.54
CA GLY A 100 9.31 18.42 9.73
C GLY A 100 10.74 17.98 9.37
N ASP A 101 11.64 17.92 10.37
CA ASP A 101 13.04 17.49 10.19
C ASP A 101 13.14 16.19 9.37
N ASN A 102 13.78 16.28 8.20
CA ASN A 102 14.10 15.13 7.38
C ASN A 102 15.14 14.24 8.08
N ARG A 103 15.11 12.95 7.76
CA ARG A 103 16.07 11.98 8.31
C ARG A 103 17.44 12.00 7.60
N SER A 104 17.65 12.97 6.71
CA SER A 104 18.86 13.18 5.92
C SER A 104 20.12 13.16 6.79
N GLY A 105 21.17 12.49 6.32
CA GLY A 105 22.47 12.41 7.00
C GLY A 105 22.56 11.43 8.19
N GLN A 106 21.50 10.68 8.51
CA GLN A 106 21.55 9.64 9.54
C GLN A 106 21.91 8.29 8.92
N GLY A 107 23.14 7.85 9.12
CA GLY A 107 23.64 6.52 8.77
C GLY A 107 25.05 6.60 8.21
N GLY A 108 26.04 6.31 9.05
CA GLY A 108 27.43 6.27 8.63
C GLY A 108 28.30 5.65 9.72
N GLY A 109 29.05 4.61 9.32
CA GLY A 109 30.16 3.97 10.04
C GLY A 109 29.88 3.49 11.46
N TYR A 110 29.65 2.18 11.65
CA TYR A 110 29.62 1.61 13.00
C TYR A 110 30.41 0.31 13.07
N ASP A 111 31.45 0.33 13.93
CA ASP A 111 32.51 -0.68 14.06
C ASP A 111 32.10 -1.96 14.81
N SER A 112 30.88 -2.07 15.35
CA SER A 112 30.45 -3.24 16.15
C SER A 112 28.99 -3.67 15.91
N GLU A 113 28.71 -4.99 15.94
CA GLU A 113 27.36 -5.55 15.79
C GLU A 113 26.41 -5.12 16.93
N GLY A 114 26.94 -4.94 18.15
CA GLY A 114 26.17 -4.56 19.34
C GLY A 114 25.62 -3.14 19.28
N ASP A 115 26.42 -2.19 18.81
CA ASP A 115 26.00 -0.79 18.68
C ASP A 115 25.00 -0.60 17.55
N ASN A 116 25.17 -1.35 16.45
CA ASN A 116 24.23 -1.39 15.33
C ASN A 116 22.81 -1.77 15.77
N ARG A 117 22.66 -2.76 16.66
CA ARG A 117 21.34 -3.19 17.14
C ARG A 117 20.66 -2.16 18.04
N ARG A 118 21.42 -1.51 18.93
CA ARG A 118 20.89 -0.45 19.82
C ARG A 118 20.45 0.77 19.02
N LEU A 119 21.26 1.19 18.04
CA LEU A 119 20.94 2.30 17.16
C LEU A 119 19.72 2.00 16.30
N PHE A 120 19.63 0.80 15.71
CA PHE A 120 18.45 0.39 14.95
C PHE A 120 17.17 0.44 15.80
N ASN A 121 17.20 0.01 17.06
CA ASN A 121 16.02 0.09 17.92
C ASN A 121 15.61 1.55 18.24
N LYS A 122 16.56 2.48 18.27
CA LYS A 122 16.31 3.90 18.58
C LYS A 122 15.89 4.69 17.34
N SER A 123 16.66 4.58 16.26
CA SER A 123 16.46 5.32 15.01
C SER A 123 15.53 4.56 14.07
N GLY A 124 15.63 3.24 13.95
CA GLY A 124 15.00 2.46 12.89
C GLY A 124 15.75 2.55 11.56
N ILE A 125 17.04 2.90 11.59
CA ILE A 125 17.97 2.93 10.47
C ILE A 125 19.11 1.95 10.78
N ARG A 126 19.56 1.22 9.75
CA ARG A 126 20.74 0.36 9.73
C ARG A 126 21.59 0.71 8.51
N TRP A 127 22.81 0.18 8.48
CA TRP A 127 23.72 0.36 7.36
C TRP A 127 23.13 -0.17 6.04
N SER A 128 23.43 0.55 4.96
CA SER A 128 23.11 0.22 3.57
C SER A 128 24.30 0.64 2.69
N PRO A 129 24.64 -0.13 1.64
CA PRO A 129 25.66 0.27 0.68
C PRO A 129 25.41 1.66 0.08
N LEU A 130 24.15 2.09 -0.05
CA LEU A 130 23.80 3.38 -0.65
C LEU A 130 24.37 4.59 0.09
N TYR A 131 24.77 4.46 1.37
CA TYR A 131 25.45 5.51 2.11
C TYR A 131 26.85 5.83 1.57
N LEU A 132 27.44 4.94 0.77
CA LEU A 132 28.74 5.19 0.11
C LEU A 132 28.62 6.22 -1.02
N LEU A 133 27.41 6.53 -1.51
CA LEU A 133 27.20 7.53 -2.54
C LEU A 133 27.09 8.93 -1.89
N PRO A 134 28.06 9.83 -2.08
CA PRO A 134 28.11 11.11 -1.35
C PRO A 134 26.97 12.07 -1.72
N TYR A 135 26.36 11.88 -2.89
CA TYR A 135 25.25 12.69 -3.40
C TYR A 135 23.87 12.07 -3.12
N PHE A 136 23.80 10.86 -2.55
CA PHE A 136 22.56 10.10 -2.45
C PHE A 136 21.94 10.24 -1.05
N ASP A 137 20.84 11.00 -0.96
CA ASP A 137 20.07 11.06 0.28
C ASP A 137 18.99 9.97 0.30
N LEU A 138 19.20 8.93 1.11
CA LEU A 138 18.28 7.79 1.23
C LEU A 138 16.86 8.20 1.66
N SER A 139 16.70 9.34 2.34
CA SER A 139 15.39 9.79 2.84
C SER A 139 14.49 10.23 1.69
N CYS A 140 15.04 10.95 0.71
CA CYS A 140 14.28 11.52 -0.41
C CYS A 140 14.54 10.85 -1.77
N MET A 141 15.63 10.09 -1.92
CA MET A 141 15.97 9.38 -3.16
C MET A 141 15.53 7.93 -3.19
N ILE A 142 15.00 7.41 -2.07
CA ILE A 142 14.22 6.17 -2.05
C ILE A 142 12.74 6.56 -2.12
N ILE A 143 12.20 6.54 -3.35
CA ILE A 143 10.89 7.10 -3.67
C ILE A 143 9.79 6.13 -3.24
N ILE A 144 8.70 6.69 -2.70
CA ILE A 144 7.47 5.93 -2.43
C ILE A 144 6.79 5.61 -3.75
N ASP A 145 6.77 4.35 -4.19
CA ASP A 145 6.06 4.01 -5.42
C ASP A 145 4.55 4.32 -5.33
N SER A 146 4.10 5.22 -6.20
CA SER A 146 2.72 5.68 -6.29
C SER A 146 1.76 4.56 -6.67
N MET A 147 2.19 3.58 -7.48
CA MET A 147 1.32 2.47 -7.89
C MET A 147 0.95 1.58 -6.70
N HIS A 148 1.95 1.12 -5.93
CA HIS A 148 1.69 0.30 -4.75
C HIS A 148 1.06 1.11 -3.61
N ASN A 149 1.41 2.39 -3.45
CA ASN A 149 0.90 3.22 -2.37
C ASN A 149 -0.52 3.73 -2.64
N LEU A 150 -0.75 4.45 -3.74
CA LEU A 150 -2.05 5.08 -4.03
C LEU A 150 -3.10 4.05 -4.44
N PHE A 151 -2.78 3.16 -5.39
CA PHE A 151 -3.80 2.27 -5.93
C PHE A 151 -4.00 1.01 -5.08
N LEU A 152 -2.92 0.26 -4.81
CA LEU A 152 -3.00 -0.97 -4.02
C LEU A 152 -3.04 -0.72 -2.51
N GLY A 153 -2.58 0.45 -2.06
CA GLY A 153 -2.54 0.84 -0.68
C GLY A 153 -3.77 1.63 -0.25
N LEU A 154 -4.04 2.77 -0.88
CA LEU A 154 -5.12 3.67 -0.47
C LEU A 154 -6.47 3.37 -1.12
N LEU A 155 -6.58 3.41 -2.46
CA LEU A 155 -7.87 3.17 -3.14
C LEU A 155 -8.45 1.81 -2.72
N LYS A 156 -7.62 0.77 -2.80
CA LYS A 156 -8.04 -0.56 -2.38
C LYS A 156 -8.52 -0.59 -0.93
N GLU A 157 -7.79 0.02 0.00
CA GLU A 157 -8.17 0.04 1.41
C GLU A 157 -9.47 0.82 1.63
N HIS A 158 -9.60 1.98 0.98
CA HIS A 158 -10.78 2.83 1.03
C HIS A 158 -12.03 2.10 0.57
N PHE A 159 -12.04 1.59 -0.66
CA PHE A 159 -13.24 0.92 -1.19
C PHE A 159 -13.49 -0.43 -0.53
N ARG A 160 -12.45 -1.24 -0.32
CA ARG A 160 -12.63 -2.60 0.18
C ARG A 160 -12.86 -2.68 1.68
N ARG A 161 -12.03 -2.00 2.48
CA ARG A 161 -12.04 -2.16 3.93
C ARG A 161 -12.80 -1.05 4.63
N ILE A 162 -12.68 0.20 4.19
CA ILE A 162 -13.38 1.31 4.83
C ILE A 162 -14.85 1.30 4.40
N LEU A 163 -15.12 1.30 3.09
CA LEU A 163 -16.50 1.32 2.58
C LEU A 163 -17.17 -0.06 2.56
N GLY A 164 -16.39 -1.14 2.50
CA GLY A 164 -16.94 -2.51 2.62
C GLY A 164 -17.26 -3.22 1.31
N PHE A 165 -16.85 -2.71 0.15
CA PHE A 165 -17.28 -3.19 -1.17
C PHE A 165 -16.96 -4.66 -1.46
N CYS A 166 -15.97 -5.25 -0.76
CA CYS A 166 -15.56 -6.64 -0.99
C CYS A 166 -15.41 -7.44 0.31
N VAL A 167 -16.17 -7.09 1.34
CA VAL A 167 -16.22 -7.88 2.56
C VAL A 167 -17.19 -9.03 2.34
N LYS A 168 -16.66 -10.26 2.30
CA LYS A 168 -17.50 -11.46 2.45
C LYS A 168 -18.25 -11.30 3.76
N THR A 169 -19.56 -11.13 3.71
CA THR A 169 -20.34 -11.21 4.94
C THR A 169 -20.07 -12.58 5.55
N LYS A 170 -19.84 -12.69 6.86
CA LYS A 170 -19.69 -14.00 7.53
C LYS A 170 -20.89 -14.93 7.23
N ARG A 171 -22.05 -14.38 6.84
CA ARG A 171 -23.24 -15.11 6.36
C ARG A 171 -22.95 -16.03 5.18
N ASP A 172 -22.04 -15.69 4.27
CA ASP A 172 -21.76 -16.50 3.08
C ASP A 172 -21.01 -17.81 3.40
N LYS A 173 -20.44 -17.94 4.61
CA LYS A 173 -19.87 -19.21 5.11
C LYS A 173 -20.86 -20.05 5.92
N ALA A 174 -21.95 -19.44 6.41
CA ALA A 174 -22.92 -20.14 7.25
C ALA A 174 -23.96 -20.92 6.44
N MET A 175 -24.21 -20.54 5.18
CA MET A 175 -25.20 -21.18 4.32
C MET A 175 -24.73 -22.46 3.61
N SER A 176 -23.45 -22.83 3.68
CA SER A 176 -22.94 -24.04 3.02
C SER A 176 -22.70 -25.23 3.96
N GLY A 177 -23.31 -25.26 5.14
CA GLY A 177 -23.08 -26.35 6.09
C GLY A 177 -23.92 -26.29 7.35
N ALA A 178 -25.25 -26.21 7.23
CA ALA A 178 -26.14 -26.55 8.33
C ALA A 178 -26.50 -28.04 8.22
N VAL A 179 -25.71 -28.90 8.84
CA VAL A 179 -26.16 -30.27 9.15
C VAL A 179 -26.99 -30.16 10.43
N ASN A 180 -28.29 -30.40 10.32
CA ASN A 180 -29.15 -30.62 11.48
C ASN A 180 -28.76 -31.97 12.10
N ILE A 181 -28.40 -31.97 13.38
CA ILE A 181 -28.23 -33.20 14.15
C ILE A 181 -29.19 -33.11 15.33
N ASP A 182 -30.26 -33.90 15.28
CA ASP A 182 -31.07 -34.22 16.45
C ASP A 182 -30.27 -35.19 17.33
N ILE A 183 -30.14 -34.85 18.61
CA ILE A 183 -29.48 -35.71 19.61
C ILE A 183 -30.57 -36.19 20.58
N PRO A 184 -30.83 -37.51 20.66
CA PRO A 184 -31.67 -38.08 21.70
C PRO A 184 -30.99 -37.96 23.06
N ASP A 185 -31.78 -37.55 24.04
CA ASP A 185 -31.45 -37.43 25.46
C ASP A 185 -31.44 -38.83 26.08
N ASP A 186 -30.25 -39.40 26.31
CA ASP A 186 -29.91 -40.29 27.42
C ASP A 186 -28.61 -41.05 27.13
N THR A 187 -27.58 -40.81 27.95
CA THR A 187 -26.71 -41.86 28.49
C THR A 187 -25.60 -41.22 29.33
N HIS A 188 -25.59 -41.56 30.63
CA HIS A 188 -24.47 -41.30 31.53
C HIS A 188 -23.23 -42.09 31.06
N ILE A 189 -22.35 -41.45 30.29
CA ILE A 189 -21.04 -42.01 29.90
C ILE A 189 -19.93 -41.09 30.44
N PRO A 190 -18.93 -41.62 31.19
CA PRO A 190 -17.77 -40.84 31.61
C PRO A 190 -16.94 -40.46 30.38
N LEU A 191 -16.83 -39.15 30.10
CA LEU A 191 -16.13 -38.63 28.92
C LEU A 191 -14.63 -38.47 29.18
N GLU A 192 -13.79 -39.00 28.28
CA GLU A 192 -12.34 -38.75 28.26
C GLU A 192 -11.98 -37.27 28.02
N ASP A 193 -10.84 -36.82 28.54
CA ASP A 193 -10.37 -35.42 28.52
C ASP A 193 -10.38 -34.75 27.14
N LYS A 194 -10.21 -35.53 26.07
CA LYS A 194 -10.24 -35.05 24.68
C LYS A 194 -11.64 -34.60 24.26
N HIS A 195 -12.69 -35.26 24.75
CA HIS A 195 -14.08 -34.88 24.49
C HIS A 195 -14.46 -33.65 25.32
N ILE A 196 -13.97 -33.53 26.56
CA ILE A 196 -14.14 -32.33 27.40
C ILE A 196 -13.55 -31.09 26.70
N LYS A 197 -12.36 -31.21 26.08
CA LYS A 197 -11.77 -30.11 25.29
C LYS A 197 -12.65 -29.71 24.09
N SER A 198 -13.24 -30.69 23.41
CA SER A 198 -14.10 -30.45 22.25
C SER A 198 -15.40 -29.75 22.65
N VAL A 199 -16.04 -30.20 23.74
CA VAL A 199 -17.25 -29.58 24.31
C VAL A 199 -16.95 -28.16 24.80
N LYS A 200 -15.80 -27.92 25.45
CA LYS A 200 -15.37 -26.57 25.85
C LYS A 200 -15.17 -25.65 24.64
N SER A 201 -14.64 -26.17 23.52
CA SER A 201 -14.53 -25.41 22.27
C SER A 201 -15.88 -25.03 21.70
N ILE A 202 -16.85 -25.94 21.72
CA ILE A 202 -18.23 -25.71 21.25
C ILE A 202 -18.92 -24.69 22.14
N LYS A 203 -18.80 -24.81 23.47
CA LYS A 203 -19.34 -23.85 24.43
C LYS A 203 -18.78 -22.43 24.18
N ARG A 204 -17.48 -22.32 23.95
CA ARG A 204 -16.84 -21.03 23.64
C ARG A 204 -17.34 -20.41 22.32
N LEU A 205 -17.61 -21.24 21.32
CA LEU A 205 -18.19 -20.78 20.04
C LEU A 205 -19.63 -20.28 20.23
N LEU A 206 -20.43 -20.98 21.04
CA LEU A 206 -21.80 -20.56 21.37
C LEU A 206 -21.83 -19.26 22.18
N GLU A 207 -20.93 -19.11 23.16
CA GLU A 207 -20.77 -17.88 23.94
C GLU A 207 -20.35 -16.69 23.05
N GLN A 208 -19.46 -16.92 22.08
CA GLN A 208 -19.10 -15.89 21.10
C GLN A 208 -20.29 -15.46 20.23
N LEU A 209 -21.11 -16.41 19.78
CA LEU A 209 -22.29 -16.11 18.96
C LEU A 209 -23.38 -15.39 19.74
N LEU A 210 -23.53 -15.68 21.05
CA LEU A 210 -24.46 -14.98 21.93
C LEU A 210 -24.00 -13.55 22.20
N ALA A 211 -22.71 -13.31 22.44
CA ALA A 211 -22.13 -11.97 22.57
C ALA A 211 -22.25 -11.13 21.28
N GLU A 212 -22.08 -11.76 20.11
CA GLU A 212 -22.35 -11.14 18.80
C GLU A 212 -23.84 -10.79 18.60
N ARG A 213 -24.75 -11.43 19.35
CA ARG A 213 -26.21 -11.18 19.30
C ARG A 213 -26.65 -10.08 20.28
N GLU A 214 -25.99 -9.96 21.43
CA GLU A 214 -26.23 -8.88 22.41
C GLU A 214 -25.71 -7.53 21.89
N THR A 215 -24.56 -7.51 21.21
CA THR A 215 -24.04 -6.33 20.50
C THR A 215 -24.95 -5.84 19.37
N GLN A 216 -25.84 -6.70 18.84
CA GLN A 216 -26.87 -6.31 17.87
C GLN A 216 -28.14 -5.75 18.53
N LYS A 217 -28.38 -5.96 19.83
CA LYS A 217 -29.55 -5.45 20.55
C LYS A 217 -29.33 -4.07 21.18
N GLU A 218 -28.10 -3.64 21.43
CA GLU A 218 -27.79 -2.32 22.01
C GLU A 218 -27.64 -1.17 20.99
N SER A 219 -27.98 -1.37 19.71
CA SER A 219 -27.92 -0.29 18.71
C SER A 219 -29.17 0.60 18.73
N VAL A 220 -29.46 1.22 19.85
CA VAL A 220 -30.31 2.42 19.89
C VAL A 220 -29.61 3.42 20.80
N VAL A 221 -28.72 4.23 20.21
CA VAL A 221 -28.32 5.60 20.57
C VAL A 221 -26.95 5.90 19.94
N GLY A 222 -26.93 6.80 18.95
CA GLY A 222 -25.73 7.36 18.30
C GLY A 222 -25.08 6.47 17.22
N LYS A 223 -25.45 6.63 15.94
CA LYS A 223 -24.85 5.87 14.83
C LYS A 223 -23.37 6.21 14.64
N THR A 224 -22.48 5.37 15.12
CA THR A 224 -21.09 5.31 14.66
C THR A 224 -21.02 4.49 13.37
N LEU A 225 -20.39 5.03 12.33
CA LEU A 225 -20.19 4.29 11.07
C LEU A 225 -19.19 3.16 11.30
N ASN A 226 -19.64 1.92 11.06
CA ASN A 226 -18.80 0.74 11.19
C ASN A 226 -17.93 0.54 9.94
N VAL A 227 -16.61 0.50 10.14
CA VAL A 227 -15.63 0.23 9.10
C VAL A 227 -15.95 -1.10 8.42
N GLY A 228 -16.08 -1.08 7.09
CA GLY A 228 -16.28 -2.29 6.29
C GLY A 228 -17.74 -2.73 6.13
N SER A 229 -18.70 -2.00 6.70
CA SER A 229 -20.14 -2.21 6.48
C SER A 229 -20.87 -0.91 6.16
N VAL A 230 -20.19 0.01 5.46
CA VAL A 230 -20.76 1.32 5.10
C VAL A 230 -21.70 1.18 3.92
N VAL A 231 -21.32 0.41 2.89
CA VAL A 231 -22.16 0.21 1.70
C VAL A 231 -22.97 -1.06 1.84
N ASN A 232 -24.28 -0.92 1.69
CA ASN A 232 -25.22 -2.03 1.80
C ASN A 232 -25.38 -2.78 0.46
N MET A 233 -26.11 -3.89 0.46
CA MET A 233 -26.28 -4.72 -0.73
C MET A 233 -27.08 -4.03 -1.84
N GLU A 234 -28.06 -3.19 -1.49
CA GLU A 234 -28.87 -2.45 -2.48
C GLU A 234 -28.01 -1.41 -3.21
N GLU A 235 -27.19 -0.67 -2.48
CA GLU A 235 -26.21 0.26 -3.04
C GLU A 235 -25.20 -0.48 -3.92
N MET A 236 -24.72 -1.66 -3.50
CA MET A 236 -23.82 -2.48 -4.32
C MET A 236 -24.47 -2.95 -5.62
N GLN A 237 -25.76 -3.30 -5.62
CA GLN A 237 -26.49 -3.67 -6.84
C GLN A 237 -26.57 -2.50 -7.81
N ILE A 238 -26.80 -1.29 -7.32
CA ILE A 238 -26.79 -0.08 -8.15
C ILE A 238 -25.40 0.17 -8.74
N VAL A 239 -24.35 0.05 -7.93
CA VAL A 239 -22.96 0.18 -8.40
C VAL A 239 -22.65 -0.86 -9.49
N TRP A 240 -23.04 -2.12 -9.32
CA TRP A 240 -22.84 -3.15 -10.35
C TRP A 240 -23.61 -2.86 -11.63
N LYS A 241 -24.85 -2.38 -11.52
CA LYS A 241 -25.65 -1.96 -12.67
C LYS A 241 -24.99 -0.78 -13.40
N ASP A 242 -24.44 0.18 -12.68
CA ASP A 242 -23.72 1.29 -13.30
C ASP A 242 -22.44 0.81 -14.01
N LEU A 243 -21.67 -0.08 -13.38
CA LEU A 243 -20.46 -0.69 -13.97
C LEU A 243 -20.76 -1.41 -15.30
N GLU A 244 -21.91 -2.09 -15.40
CA GLU A 244 -22.36 -2.77 -16.63
C GLU A 244 -22.78 -1.80 -17.73
N ASN A 245 -23.38 -0.66 -17.37
CA ASN A 245 -23.94 0.28 -18.33
C ASN A 245 -22.97 1.41 -18.75
N ILE A 246 -21.87 1.60 -18.05
CA ILE A 246 -20.88 2.63 -18.39
C ILE A 246 -20.17 2.28 -19.71
N VAL A 247 -20.38 3.13 -20.72
CA VAL A 247 -19.64 3.10 -21.97
C VAL A 247 -18.26 3.69 -21.73
N LYS A 248 -17.22 2.90 -21.99
CA LYS A 248 -15.82 3.28 -21.76
C LYS A 248 -15.02 3.30 -23.06
N PRO A 249 -14.01 4.16 -23.20
CA PRO A 249 -13.05 4.07 -24.29
C PRO A 249 -12.28 2.73 -24.28
N SER A 250 -11.81 2.30 -25.44
CA SER A 250 -11.07 1.03 -25.61
C SER A 250 -9.75 1.00 -24.84
N TRP A 251 -9.10 2.15 -24.68
CA TRP A 251 -7.83 2.30 -23.96
C TRP A 251 -7.96 2.20 -22.43
N LEU A 252 -9.18 2.32 -21.88
CA LEU A 252 -9.41 2.23 -20.45
C LEU A 252 -9.50 0.76 -20.00
N THR A 253 -8.76 0.41 -18.96
CA THR A 253 -8.67 -0.97 -18.47
C THR A 253 -10.02 -1.52 -18.04
N SER A 254 -10.31 -2.75 -18.46
CA SER A 254 -11.56 -3.42 -18.08
C SER A 254 -11.56 -3.80 -16.59
N VAL A 255 -12.66 -3.48 -15.92
CA VAL A 255 -12.91 -3.82 -14.51
C VAL A 255 -14.04 -4.85 -14.47
N PRO A 256 -13.97 -5.88 -13.61
CA PRO A 256 -15.08 -6.81 -13.42
C PRO A 256 -16.36 -6.07 -13.02
N THR A 257 -17.49 -6.45 -13.60
CA THR A 257 -18.78 -5.79 -13.32
C THR A 257 -19.25 -6.07 -11.89
N ARG A 258 -19.03 -7.30 -11.39
CA ARG A 258 -19.35 -7.72 -10.02
C ARG A 258 -18.17 -7.57 -9.07
N VAL A 259 -17.66 -6.35 -8.90
CA VAL A 259 -16.58 -6.09 -7.92
C VAL A 259 -17.06 -6.43 -6.52
N GLY A 260 -16.34 -7.33 -5.84
CA GLY A 260 -16.60 -7.69 -4.45
C GLY A 260 -17.74 -8.68 -4.20
N GLY A 261 -18.39 -9.18 -5.25
CA GLY A 261 -19.40 -10.23 -5.17
C GLY A 261 -18.84 -11.60 -4.77
N SER A 262 -19.74 -12.49 -4.33
CA SER A 262 -19.46 -13.88 -3.97
C SER A 262 -18.90 -14.72 -5.13
N GLU A 263 -19.18 -14.32 -6.38
CA GLU A 263 -18.79 -15.00 -7.62
C GLU A 263 -17.33 -14.78 -8.07
N GLY A 264 -16.44 -14.39 -7.15
CA GLY A 264 -15.04 -14.79 -7.26
C GLY A 264 -14.24 -14.23 -8.44
N HIS A 265 -14.59 -13.06 -8.99
CA HIS A 265 -13.63 -12.35 -9.83
C HIS A 265 -12.41 -12.01 -8.95
N GLY A 266 -11.25 -12.56 -9.29
CA GLY A 266 -10.06 -12.58 -8.46
C GLY A 266 -9.57 -11.20 -7.96
N LYS A 267 -8.47 -11.21 -7.21
CA LYS A 267 -7.85 -9.99 -6.66
C LYS A 267 -7.59 -8.96 -7.77
N LEU A 268 -8.28 -7.82 -7.72
CA LEU A 268 -8.08 -6.71 -8.67
C LEU A 268 -6.60 -6.26 -8.72
N LYS A 269 -6.10 -6.05 -9.94
CA LYS A 269 -4.76 -5.51 -10.20
C LYS A 269 -4.73 -4.00 -9.92
N ALA A 270 -3.53 -3.43 -9.79
CA ALA A 270 -3.35 -1.99 -9.48
C ALA A 270 -4.08 -1.07 -10.48
N ASP A 271 -3.97 -1.38 -11.77
CA ASP A 271 -4.61 -0.59 -12.83
C ASP A 271 -6.14 -0.71 -12.86
N GLN A 272 -6.67 -1.88 -12.44
CA GLN A 272 -8.10 -2.05 -12.24
C GLN A 272 -8.61 -1.24 -11.04
N TRP A 273 -7.85 -1.18 -9.95
CA TRP A 273 -8.16 -0.29 -8.82
C TRP A 273 -8.13 1.18 -9.21
N ARG A 274 -7.15 1.59 -10.00
CA ARG A 274 -7.06 2.96 -10.54
C ARG A 274 -8.31 3.28 -11.36
N THR A 275 -8.64 2.43 -12.32
CA THR A 275 -9.78 2.65 -13.21
C THR A 275 -11.11 2.65 -12.44
N LEU A 276 -11.34 1.65 -11.59
CA LEU A 276 -12.52 1.57 -10.74
C LEU A 276 -12.64 2.83 -9.87
N GLY A 277 -11.61 3.15 -9.10
CA GLY A 277 -11.65 4.21 -8.10
C GLY A 277 -11.70 5.62 -8.65
N LEU A 278 -11.08 5.88 -9.81
CA LEU A 278 -10.98 7.23 -10.37
C LEU A 278 -12.03 7.53 -11.46
N THR A 279 -12.62 6.50 -12.07
CA THR A 279 -13.58 6.69 -13.17
C THR A 279 -14.97 6.21 -12.79
N TYR A 280 -15.12 4.95 -12.39
CA TYR A 280 -16.43 4.35 -12.14
C TYR A 280 -17.03 4.82 -10.82
N MET A 281 -16.22 4.75 -9.74
CA MET A 281 -16.68 5.03 -8.39
C MET A 281 -17.21 6.46 -8.20
N PRO A 282 -16.56 7.52 -8.74
CA PRO A 282 -17.11 8.87 -8.63
C PRO A 282 -18.49 8.99 -9.27
N ILE A 283 -18.70 8.38 -10.46
CA ILE A 283 -19.97 8.44 -11.17
C ILE A 283 -21.08 7.77 -10.34
N SER A 284 -20.86 6.54 -9.88
CA SER A 284 -21.86 5.81 -9.10
C SER A 284 -22.12 6.45 -7.74
N LEU A 285 -21.08 6.86 -7.02
CA LEU A 285 -21.25 7.42 -5.68
C LEU A 285 -21.87 8.81 -5.68
N ILE A 286 -21.59 9.64 -6.69
CA ILE A 286 -22.27 10.93 -6.85
C ILE A 286 -23.77 10.68 -7.07
N ARG A 287 -24.14 9.78 -7.98
CA ARG A 287 -25.56 9.45 -8.21
C ARG A 287 -26.26 8.89 -6.97
N LEU A 288 -25.56 8.10 -6.15
CA LEU A 288 -26.12 7.49 -4.94
C LEU A 288 -26.22 8.46 -3.77
N TRP A 289 -25.22 9.31 -3.56
CA TRP A 289 -25.03 10.03 -2.30
C TRP A 289 -25.09 11.56 -2.41
N ALA A 290 -25.17 12.13 -3.63
CA ALA A 290 -25.13 13.59 -3.78
C ALA A 290 -26.40 14.29 -3.28
N GLU A 291 -27.57 13.69 -3.51
CA GLU A 291 -28.89 14.27 -3.22
C GLU A 291 -29.51 13.76 -1.91
N SER A 292 -28.76 12.97 -1.12
CA SER A 292 -29.28 12.37 0.10
C SER A 292 -29.42 13.42 1.22
N THR A 293 -30.50 14.20 1.17
CA THR A 293 -30.87 15.19 2.20
C THR A 293 -31.22 14.53 3.53
N GLU A 294 -31.70 13.29 3.50
CA GLU A 294 -32.09 12.52 4.69
C GLU A 294 -30.91 11.81 5.40
N ALA A 295 -29.74 11.70 4.77
CA ALA A 295 -28.57 11.01 5.32
C ALA A 295 -27.28 11.85 5.19
N PRO A 296 -27.03 12.82 6.08
CA PRO A 296 -25.84 13.67 6.03
C PRO A 296 -24.52 12.89 6.10
N GLU A 297 -24.53 11.70 6.70
CA GLU A 297 -23.38 10.78 6.73
C GLU A 297 -22.96 10.33 5.31
N ARG A 298 -23.91 10.10 4.40
CA ARG A 298 -23.62 9.72 3.00
C ARG A 298 -22.92 10.83 2.24
N ARG A 299 -23.34 12.07 2.47
CA ARG A 299 -22.69 13.24 1.89
C ARG A 299 -21.26 13.40 2.40
N ALA A 300 -21.04 13.24 3.70
CA ALA A 300 -19.70 13.28 4.29
C ALA A 300 -18.79 12.15 3.78
N LEU A 301 -19.34 10.95 3.56
CA LEU A 301 -18.62 9.83 2.95
C LEU A 301 -18.27 10.11 1.48
N LEU A 302 -19.19 10.70 0.71
CA LEU A 302 -18.93 11.12 -0.65
C LEU A 302 -17.78 12.14 -0.70
N GLU A 303 -17.82 13.16 0.14
CA GLU A 303 -16.76 14.17 0.25
C GLU A 303 -15.42 13.55 0.65
N LEU A 304 -15.44 12.61 1.61
CA LEU A 304 -14.25 11.84 1.98
C LEU A 304 -13.67 11.09 0.77
N THR A 305 -14.50 10.38 0.02
CA THR A 305 -14.07 9.64 -1.18
C THR A 305 -13.57 10.59 -2.26
N MET A 306 -14.25 11.72 -2.50
CA MET A 306 -13.84 12.71 -3.50
C MET A 306 -12.50 13.35 -3.15
N ASN A 307 -12.23 13.64 -1.88
CA ASN A 307 -10.91 14.14 -1.46
C ASN A 307 -9.79 13.15 -1.82
N LEU A 308 -10.00 11.84 -1.60
CA LEU A 308 -9.02 10.81 -2.00
C LEU A 308 -8.86 10.74 -3.52
N VAL A 309 -9.97 10.71 -4.25
CA VAL A 309 -9.99 10.60 -5.71
C VAL A 309 -9.31 11.82 -6.34
N THR A 310 -9.67 13.03 -5.92
CA THR A 310 -9.09 14.28 -6.42
C THR A 310 -7.59 14.33 -6.15
N ALA A 311 -7.13 13.98 -4.95
CA ALA A 311 -5.69 13.88 -4.66
C ALA A 311 -4.99 12.94 -5.65
N ILE A 312 -5.55 11.75 -5.88
CA ILE A 312 -4.93 10.77 -6.78
C ILE A 312 -4.97 11.24 -8.24
N ILE A 313 -6.04 11.90 -8.68
CA ILE A 313 -6.10 12.49 -10.04
C ILE A 313 -4.98 13.52 -10.21
N ILE A 314 -4.80 14.42 -9.25
CA ILE A 314 -3.73 15.43 -9.28
C ILE A 314 -2.35 14.77 -9.32
N ALA A 315 -2.10 13.80 -8.43
CA ALA A 315 -0.82 13.09 -8.42
C ALA A 315 -0.55 12.32 -9.71
N THR A 316 -1.60 11.82 -10.38
CA THR A 316 -1.48 11.06 -11.63
C THR A 316 -1.65 11.90 -12.88
N SER A 317 -1.65 13.22 -12.76
CA SER A 317 -1.56 14.14 -13.89
C SER A 317 -0.26 13.91 -14.67
N TYR A 318 -0.27 14.18 -15.98
CA TYR A 318 0.95 14.15 -16.81
C TYR A 318 1.83 15.38 -16.61
N GLU A 319 1.32 16.37 -15.89
CA GLU A 319 2.01 17.61 -15.58
C GLU A 319 2.01 17.83 -14.07
N THR A 320 3.11 18.36 -13.57
CA THR A 320 3.26 18.72 -12.17
C THR A 320 3.78 20.13 -12.05
N SER A 321 3.35 20.80 -11.00
CA SER A 321 3.75 22.14 -10.63
C SER A 321 3.74 22.23 -9.11
N GLN A 322 4.22 23.35 -8.57
CA GLN A 322 4.13 23.58 -7.14
C GLN A 322 2.67 23.60 -6.68
N GLU A 323 1.76 24.19 -7.46
CA GLU A 323 0.32 24.22 -7.19
C GLU A 323 -0.28 22.81 -7.17
N ASN A 324 0.13 21.93 -8.09
CA ASN A 324 -0.31 20.54 -8.08
C ASN A 324 0.16 19.80 -6.81
N SER A 325 1.38 20.05 -6.35
CA SER A 325 1.92 19.47 -5.11
C SER A 325 1.16 19.95 -3.87
N GLU A 326 0.90 21.26 -3.78
CA GLU A 326 0.14 21.86 -2.68
C GLU A 326 -1.31 21.37 -2.66
N ALA A 327 -1.96 21.33 -3.82
CA ALA A 327 -3.32 20.82 -3.97
C ALA A 327 -3.41 19.33 -3.61
N TYR A 328 -2.46 18.50 -4.08
CA TYR A 328 -2.36 17.10 -3.69
C TYR A 328 -2.31 16.94 -2.17
N THR A 329 -1.38 17.67 -1.54
CA THR A 329 -1.13 17.58 -0.09
C THR A 329 -2.37 18.04 0.69
N HIS A 330 -3.01 19.12 0.22
CA HIS A 330 -4.26 19.63 0.78
C HIS A 330 -5.37 18.58 0.81
N TYR A 331 -5.68 17.96 -0.34
CA TYR A 331 -6.74 16.95 -0.42
C TYR A 331 -6.40 15.68 0.37
N MET A 332 -5.12 15.28 0.44
CA MET A 332 -4.69 14.15 1.28
C MET A 332 -4.86 14.43 2.78
N ILE A 333 -4.60 15.66 3.24
CA ILE A 333 -4.84 16.09 4.62
C ILE A 333 -6.34 16.13 4.91
N GLN A 334 -7.17 16.63 3.99
CA GLN A 334 -8.62 16.61 4.11
C GLN A 334 -9.16 15.17 4.19
N TYR A 335 -8.68 14.28 3.32
CA TYR A 335 -9.01 12.86 3.35
C TYR A 335 -8.68 12.22 4.71
N ARG A 336 -7.47 12.42 5.23
CA ARG A 336 -7.10 11.89 6.55
C ARG A 336 -7.93 12.49 7.69
N SER A 337 -8.21 13.79 7.62
CA SER A 337 -9.00 14.49 8.62
C SER A 337 -10.45 13.99 8.62
N GLY A 338 -11.04 13.76 7.45
CA GLY A 338 -12.36 13.16 7.29
C GLY A 338 -12.40 11.72 7.79
N LEU A 339 -11.40 10.88 7.48
CA LEU A 339 -11.30 9.52 8.02
C LEU A 339 -11.32 9.51 9.55
N ARG A 340 -10.59 10.43 10.18
CA ARG A 340 -10.58 10.56 11.64
C ARG A 340 -11.95 10.93 12.21
N LYS A 341 -12.68 11.83 11.55
CA LYS A 341 -14.00 12.29 12.00
C LYS A 341 -15.06 11.21 11.84
N LEU A 342 -15.10 10.56 10.67
CA LEU A 342 -16.12 9.57 10.32
C LEU A 342 -15.86 8.18 10.90
N PHE A 343 -14.59 7.81 11.08
CA PHE A 343 -14.18 6.50 11.60
C PHE A 343 -13.19 6.67 12.77
N PRO A 344 -13.67 7.10 13.95
CA PRO A 344 -12.82 7.35 15.11
C PRO A 344 -12.14 6.09 15.66
N ASP A 345 -12.54 4.88 15.28
CA ASP A 345 -11.83 3.66 15.67
C ASP A 345 -10.86 3.15 14.61
N TYR A 346 -10.89 3.72 13.40
CA TYR A 346 -10.04 3.26 12.30
C TYR A 346 -8.57 3.64 12.52
N HIS A 347 -7.69 2.64 12.49
CA HIS A 347 -6.25 2.83 12.57
C HIS A 347 -5.64 2.94 11.17
N CYS A 348 -5.23 4.16 10.81
CA CYS A 348 -4.60 4.42 9.51
C CYS A 348 -3.33 3.57 9.33
N HIS A 349 -3.29 2.83 8.22
CA HIS A 349 -2.08 2.11 7.79
C HIS A 349 -0.91 3.06 7.48
N PRO A 350 0.34 2.57 7.56
CA PRO A 350 1.53 3.32 7.14
C PRO A 350 1.41 3.96 5.76
N ASN A 351 0.73 3.30 4.81
CA ASN A 351 0.51 3.84 3.47
C ASN A 351 -0.18 5.21 3.49
N HIS A 352 -1.14 5.44 4.41
CA HIS A 352 -1.79 6.74 4.58
C HIS A 352 -0.81 7.83 5.00
N HIS A 353 0.28 7.48 5.70
CA HIS A 353 1.30 8.44 6.11
C HIS A 353 2.37 8.60 5.03
N MET A 354 2.72 7.52 4.34
CA MET A 354 3.65 7.58 3.22
C MET A 354 3.05 8.42 2.07
N ALA A 355 1.77 8.24 1.73
CA ALA A 355 1.11 9.00 0.67
C ALA A 355 1.19 10.52 0.88
N LEU A 356 1.13 10.91 2.14
CA LEU A 356 1.21 12.27 2.60
C LEU A 356 2.51 12.96 2.09
N HIS A 357 3.61 12.21 1.89
CA HIS A 357 4.89 12.72 1.35
C HIS A 357 4.98 12.74 -0.19
N ILE A 358 3.97 12.23 -0.92
CA ILE A 358 4.02 12.19 -2.39
C ILE A 358 4.04 13.58 -3.00
N GLY A 359 3.46 14.60 -2.35
CA GLY A 359 3.54 15.99 -2.81
C GLY A 359 4.99 16.47 -2.96
N GLU A 360 5.86 16.13 -2.02
CA GLU A 360 7.29 16.48 -2.09
C GLU A 360 7.98 15.83 -3.31
N TYR A 361 7.60 14.60 -3.65
CA TYR A 361 8.12 13.91 -4.84
C TYR A 361 7.59 14.46 -6.16
N LEU A 362 6.38 15.01 -6.19
CA LEU A 362 5.85 15.70 -7.36
C LEU A 362 6.71 16.91 -7.72
N CYS A 363 7.27 17.61 -6.73
CA CYS A 363 8.22 18.71 -6.97
C CYS A 363 9.62 18.20 -7.37
N MET A 364 10.11 17.15 -6.72
CA MET A 364 11.49 16.67 -6.94
C MET A 364 11.68 15.85 -8.23
N TYR A 365 10.74 14.97 -8.55
CA TYR A 365 10.91 13.95 -9.59
C TYR A 365 9.97 14.10 -10.78
N GLY A 366 9.12 15.13 -10.77
CA GLY A 366 8.15 15.32 -11.82
C GLY A 366 6.91 14.41 -11.67
N PRO A 367 6.15 14.24 -12.76
CA PRO A 367 4.95 13.42 -12.79
C PRO A 367 5.20 11.95 -12.38
N VAL A 368 4.24 11.34 -11.68
CA VAL A 368 4.36 9.96 -11.15
C VAL A 368 4.65 8.90 -12.20
N GLN A 369 4.31 9.16 -13.47
CA GLN A 369 4.51 8.27 -14.60
C GLN A 369 6.00 8.03 -14.87
N GLY A 370 6.86 8.98 -14.47
CA GLY A 370 8.31 8.84 -14.54
C GLY A 370 8.88 7.88 -13.50
N TRP A 371 8.16 7.65 -12.39
CA TRP A 371 8.70 6.93 -11.23
C TRP A 371 7.76 5.90 -10.60
N TRP A 372 6.66 5.53 -11.27
CA TRP A 372 5.81 4.41 -10.85
C TRP A 372 6.32 3.04 -11.31
N THR A 373 5.92 1.97 -10.61
CA THR A 373 6.47 0.63 -10.87
C THR A 373 5.80 -0.15 -12.02
N PHE A 374 4.80 0.38 -12.72
CA PHE A 374 4.09 -0.34 -13.80
C PHE A 374 5.02 -0.89 -14.90
N PRO A 375 5.97 -0.12 -15.47
CA PRO A 375 6.88 -0.64 -16.49
C PRO A 375 7.76 -1.78 -15.96
N PHE A 376 8.26 -1.66 -14.73
CA PHE A 376 9.11 -2.66 -14.09
C PHE A 376 8.34 -3.95 -13.81
N LYS A 377 7.10 -3.88 -13.32
CA LYS A 377 6.24 -5.06 -13.12
C LYS A 377 5.94 -5.79 -14.44
N ARG A 378 5.77 -5.06 -15.55
CA ARG A 378 5.62 -5.67 -16.88
C ARG A 378 6.90 -6.40 -17.31
N ALA A 379 8.06 -5.79 -17.11
CA ALA A 379 9.34 -6.41 -17.42
C ALA A 379 9.61 -7.66 -16.57
N ILE A 380 9.34 -7.60 -15.27
CA ILE A 380 9.44 -8.77 -14.37
C ILE A 380 8.52 -9.89 -14.86
N GLY A 381 7.26 -9.58 -15.17
CA GLY A 381 6.33 -10.58 -15.69
C GLY A 381 6.73 -11.14 -17.07
N MET A 382 7.54 -10.43 -17.87
CA MET A 382 8.14 -11.00 -19.08
C MET A 382 9.25 -11.98 -18.74
N LEU A 383 10.13 -11.64 -17.78
CA LEU A 383 11.20 -12.52 -17.31
C LEU A 383 10.65 -13.80 -16.68
N GLU A 384 9.59 -13.71 -15.88
CA GLU A 384 8.92 -14.87 -15.26
C GLU A 384 8.33 -15.85 -16.28
N ARG A 385 8.04 -15.41 -17.51
CA ARG A 385 7.53 -16.28 -18.59
C ARG A 385 8.62 -16.98 -19.38
N ILE A 386 9.89 -16.60 -19.18
CA ILE A 386 11.00 -17.28 -19.83
C ILE A 386 11.13 -18.65 -19.18
N SER A 387 11.01 -19.71 -19.98
CA SER A 387 11.24 -21.08 -19.51
C SER A 387 12.67 -21.22 -19.02
N THR A 388 12.83 -21.58 -17.75
CA THR A 388 14.13 -21.91 -17.17
C THR A 388 14.19 -23.41 -16.88
N ASN A 389 15.38 -24.00 -16.98
CA ASN A 389 15.61 -25.40 -16.62
C ASN A 389 15.69 -25.63 -15.09
N TYR A 390 15.55 -24.55 -14.30
CA TYR A 390 15.65 -24.51 -12.83
C TYR A 390 16.96 -25.06 -12.26
N LYS A 391 18.01 -25.18 -13.07
CA LYS A 391 19.33 -25.64 -12.65
C LYS A 391 20.33 -24.51 -12.75
N ALA A 392 20.97 -24.18 -11.63
CA ALA A 392 21.99 -23.14 -11.62
C ALA A 392 23.23 -23.61 -12.40
N GLY A 393 23.61 -22.88 -13.45
CA GLY A 393 24.86 -23.10 -14.19
C GLY A 393 24.84 -24.25 -15.21
N GLU A 394 23.72 -24.93 -15.39
CA GLU A 394 23.53 -25.89 -16.49
C GLU A 394 22.67 -25.19 -17.56
N LEU A 395 23.04 -25.32 -18.84
CA LEU A 395 22.25 -24.82 -19.99
C LEU A 395 21.29 -25.91 -20.48
#